data_AF-A0A815FKI1-F1
#
_entry.id   AF-A0A815FKI1-F1
#
_cell.length_a   1.000
_cell.length_b   1.000
_cell.length_c   1.000
_cell.angle_alpha   90.00
_cell.angle_beta   90.00
_cell.angle_gamma   90.00
#
_symmetry.space_group_name_H-M   'P 1'
#
loop_
_entity.id
_entity.type
_entity.pdbx_description
1 polymer ?
#
loop_
_entity_poly.entity_id
_entity_poly.type
_entity_poly.pdbx_seq_one_letter_code
_entity_poly.pdbx_strand_id
1 'polypeptide(L)'
;MMRKLAPTGIAAAEIGGMTIHSFLGEQRNSGKPRTIKPGDSKLEKQWGLVEYLLIDEMSMVGLTLLGKLNRILSAAKHVDPQIPFGGINVIFFGDYLQYRPVYDTPLYTDFSQPSKTKSGQLLSEKEIQQRAARSLILQINCVIKLSQQMRTEDERYRELLERLRQGDCTLGDYELLLTRVVGQPSVSSLRESPWNEAPILAYRNEVRTQLNNKAAVQNAAQLGLQPMVCVAQDTCKGKPIEDPILMKKLLELSDSKTEHLPGLLPFVPGMPVILTQNLAIELGLINGINGIFRQLVYEADSVSKIECNLETLQPKIVPVPLMEQTFRVDVTDMLPKNKQPKSNQKAMLSIKRRALPLVPAYCITTHKSQGQTLSKAVIDLKLPNETEDIAAVYVPLSRFQRLIDVAILRPFDYEVLRIKPSKSQVAEIERLDKLYIDTKFRFPEYFQ
;
A
#
# COMPACT_ATOMS: atom_id res chain seq x y z
N MET A 1 -2.27 -29.79 -0.88
CA MET A 1 -1.18 -28.76 -0.95
C MET A 1 -1.74 -27.36 -0.66
N MET A 2 -0.96 -26.44 -0.08
CA MET A 2 -1.40 -25.11 0.33
C MET A 2 -0.70 -23.97 -0.42
N ARG A 3 -1.44 -22.91 -0.79
CA ARG A 3 -0.91 -21.65 -1.35
C ARG A 3 -1.24 -20.48 -0.43
N LYS A 4 -0.41 -19.44 -0.45
CA LYS A 4 -0.54 -18.24 0.37
C LYS A 4 -0.42 -17.00 -0.50
N LEU A 5 -1.38 -16.10 -0.40
CA LEU A 5 -1.43 -14.85 -1.15
C LEU A 5 -1.70 -13.67 -0.20
N ALA A 6 -1.25 -12.49 -0.60
CA ALA A 6 -1.61 -11.23 0.04
C ALA A 6 -1.73 -10.11 -1.01
N PRO A 7 -2.42 -8.98 -0.74
CA PRO A 7 -2.55 -7.88 -1.69
C PRO A 7 -1.28 -7.05 -1.85
N THR A 8 -0.39 -7.01 -0.85
CA THR A 8 0.86 -6.24 -0.87
C THR A 8 2.09 -7.13 -0.79
N GLY A 9 3.23 -6.65 -1.31
CA GLY A 9 4.50 -7.39 -1.30
C GLY A 9 5.02 -7.68 0.12
N ILE A 10 4.80 -6.76 1.04
CA ILE A 10 5.26 -6.86 2.43
C ILE A 10 4.46 -7.94 3.18
N ALA A 11 3.13 -7.87 3.14
CA ALA A 11 2.27 -8.90 3.74
C ALA A 11 2.52 -10.29 3.10
N ALA A 12 2.73 -10.33 1.78
CA ALA A 12 3.06 -11.58 1.09
C ALA A 12 4.39 -12.17 1.58
N ALA A 13 5.41 -11.34 1.80
CA ALA A 13 6.70 -11.79 2.31
C ALA A 13 6.61 -12.32 3.75
N GLU A 14 5.84 -11.68 4.62
CA GLU A 14 5.66 -12.08 6.04
C GLU A 14 5.08 -13.50 6.18
N ILE A 15 4.16 -13.89 5.29
CA ILE A 15 3.58 -15.23 5.28
C ILE A 15 4.35 -16.23 4.42
N GLY A 16 5.45 -15.83 3.78
CA GLY A 16 6.19 -16.64 2.81
C GLY A 16 5.35 -17.01 1.57
N GLY A 17 4.50 -16.07 1.13
CA GLY A 17 3.61 -16.18 -0.03
C GLY A 17 4.03 -15.28 -1.19
N MET A 18 3.07 -14.95 -2.05
CA MET A 18 3.26 -13.99 -3.16
C MET A 18 2.08 -13.03 -3.26
N THR A 19 2.24 -11.93 -3.99
CA THR A 19 1.11 -11.01 -4.16
C THR A 19 0.04 -11.61 -5.08
N ILE A 20 -1.24 -11.27 -4.84
CA ILE A 20 -2.33 -11.69 -5.74
C ILE A 20 -2.08 -11.19 -7.17
N HIS A 21 -1.59 -9.96 -7.34
CA HIS A 21 -1.28 -9.40 -8.66
C HIS A 21 -0.16 -10.17 -9.38
N SER A 22 0.92 -10.50 -8.66
CA SER A 22 2.01 -11.35 -9.18
C SER A 22 1.47 -12.72 -9.60
N PHE A 23 0.55 -13.29 -8.82
CA PHE A 23 -0.10 -14.54 -9.14
C PHE A 23 -0.94 -14.44 -10.43
N LEU A 24 -1.76 -13.40 -10.58
CA LEU A 24 -2.63 -13.22 -11.75
C LEU A 24 -1.86 -12.86 -13.04
N GLY A 25 -0.53 -12.75 -13.00
CA GLY A 25 0.29 -12.34 -14.14
C GLY A 25 0.09 -10.87 -14.52
N GLU A 26 -0.54 -10.08 -13.65
CA GLU A 26 -0.74 -8.65 -13.80
C GLU A 26 0.54 -7.92 -13.40
N GLN A 27 1.58 -8.03 -14.23
CA GLN A 27 2.69 -7.07 -14.15
C GLN A 27 2.22 -5.76 -14.78
N ARG A 28 2.24 -4.67 -13.99
CA ARG A 28 1.93 -3.31 -14.48
C ARG A 28 2.85 -2.87 -15.64
N ASN A 29 3.98 -3.55 -15.86
CA ASN A 29 5.09 -3.10 -16.70
C ASN A 29 5.29 -3.84 -18.03
N SER A 30 4.47 -4.83 -18.40
CA SER A 30 4.57 -5.45 -19.73
C SER A 30 3.50 -4.85 -20.65
N GLY A 31 3.92 -4.28 -21.79
CA GLY A 31 3.05 -3.64 -22.80
C GLY A 31 1.91 -4.50 -23.37
N LYS A 32 1.79 -5.76 -22.92
CA LYS A 32 0.55 -6.52 -22.86
C LYS A 32 0.52 -7.24 -21.51
N PRO A 33 -0.52 -7.08 -20.67
CA PRO A 33 -0.66 -7.92 -19.48
C PRO A 33 -0.71 -9.38 -19.94
N ARG A 34 0.02 -10.29 -19.27
CA ARG A 34 -0.16 -11.71 -19.51
C ARG A 34 -1.52 -12.08 -18.96
N THR A 35 -2.55 -12.00 -19.80
CA THR A 35 -3.88 -12.49 -19.45
C THR A 35 -3.76 -13.99 -19.30
N ILE A 36 -3.72 -14.49 -18.07
CA ILE A 36 -3.88 -15.90 -17.80
C ILE A 36 -5.25 -16.28 -18.37
N LYS A 37 -5.26 -17.16 -19.37
CA LYS A 37 -6.47 -17.66 -20.01
C LYS A 37 -6.80 -19.04 -19.44
N PRO A 38 -8.09 -19.41 -19.38
CA PRO A 38 -8.48 -20.80 -19.23
C PRO A 38 -7.73 -21.68 -20.25
N GLY A 39 -7.16 -22.80 -19.80
CA GLY A 39 -6.33 -23.67 -20.64
C GLY A 39 -4.81 -23.44 -20.57
N ASP A 40 -4.30 -22.55 -19.71
CA ASP A 40 -2.84 -22.42 -19.51
C ASP A 40 -2.31 -23.66 -18.76
N SER A 41 -1.75 -24.61 -19.52
CA SER A 41 -1.20 -25.87 -18.98
C SER A 41 -0.21 -25.70 -17.82
N LYS A 42 0.49 -24.56 -17.73
CA LYS A 42 1.38 -24.26 -16.60
C LYS A 42 0.59 -23.95 -15.33
N LEU A 43 -0.50 -23.18 -15.46
CA LEU A 43 -1.40 -22.86 -14.36
C LEU A 43 -2.11 -24.11 -13.85
N GLU A 44 -2.61 -24.95 -14.77
CA GLU A 44 -3.27 -26.22 -14.44
C GLU A 44 -2.35 -27.14 -13.65
N LYS A 45 -1.10 -27.31 -14.10
CA LYS A 45 -0.09 -28.08 -13.34
C LYS A 45 0.20 -27.46 -11.97
N GLN A 46 0.27 -26.13 -11.88
CA GLN A 46 0.57 -25.43 -10.63
C GLN A 46 -0.56 -25.50 -9.59
N TRP A 47 -1.81 -25.61 -10.04
CA TRP A 47 -3.00 -25.56 -9.18
C TRP A 47 -3.73 -26.88 -9.06
N GLY A 48 -3.49 -27.86 -9.94
CA GLY A 48 -4.14 -29.17 -9.91
C GLY A 48 -4.14 -29.78 -8.51
N LEU A 49 -3.01 -29.72 -7.80
CA LEU A 49 -2.84 -30.30 -6.46
C LEU A 49 -3.14 -29.34 -5.29
N VAL A 50 -3.45 -28.07 -5.55
CA VAL A 50 -3.72 -27.08 -4.48
C VAL A 50 -5.13 -27.29 -3.93
N GLU A 51 -5.22 -27.50 -2.62
CA GLU A 51 -6.48 -27.77 -1.90
C GLU A 51 -6.87 -26.63 -0.97
N TYR A 52 -5.86 -25.88 -0.50
CA TYR A 52 -6.03 -24.75 0.41
C TYR A 52 -5.37 -23.49 -0.15
N LEU A 53 -6.08 -22.37 -0.03
CA LEU A 53 -5.60 -21.04 -0.38
C LEU A 53 -5.80 -20.09 0.80
N LEU A 54 -4.70 -19.56 1.32
CA LEU A 54 -4.71 -18.54 2.36
C LEU A 54 -4.58 -17.17 1.71
N ILE A 55 -5.46 -16.23 2.09
CA ILE A 55 -5.42 -14.85 1.64
C ILE A 55 -5.33 -13.96 2.87
N ASP A 56 -4.16 -13.37 3.09
CA ASP A 56 -3.93 -12.43 4.19
C ASP A 56 -4.22 -10.99 3.80
N GLU A 57 -4.43 -10.14 4.80
CA GLU A 57 -4.80 -8.73 4.67
C GLU A 57 -6.02 -8.50 3.76
N MET A 58 -7.07 -9.30 3.97
CA MET A 58 -8.28 -9.32 3.14
C MET A 58 -8.95 -7.94 3.00
N SER A 59 -8.81 -7.04 3.97
CA SER A 59 -9.38 -5.68 3.91
C SER A 59 -8.89 -4.88 2.70
N MET A 60 -7.67 -5.15 2.24
CA MET A 60 -7.03 -4.49 1.09
C MET A 60 -7.33 -5.19 -0.24
N VAL A 61 -8.03 -6.32 -0.23
CA VAL A 61 -8.49 -7.01 -1.45
C VAL A 61 -9.80 -6.36 -1.89
N GLY A 62 -9.90 -6.01 -3.18
CA GLY A 62 -11.13 -5.47 -3.75
C GLY A 62 -11.94 -6.51 -4.52
N LEU A 63 -13.21 -6.20 -4.76
CA LEU A 63 -14.15 -7.08 -5.47
C LEU A 63 -13.69 -7.42 -6.89
N THR A 64 -13.07 -6.46 -7.59
CA THR A 64 -12.58 -6.71 -8.96
C THR A 64 -11.42 -7.70 -8.92
N LEU A 65 -10.47 -7.51 -8.00
CA LEU A 65 -9.35 -8.42 -7.82
C LEU A 65 -9.80 -9.83 -7.42
N LEU A 66 -10.74 -9.93 -6.47
CA LEU A 66 -11.29 -11.22 -6.02
C LEU A 66 -12.02 -11.96 -7.14
N GLY A 67 -12.87 -11.26 -7.90
CA GLY A 67 -13.61 -11.85 -9.02
C GLY A 67 -12.68 -12.40 -10.11
N LYS A 68 -11.60 -11.68 -10.41
CA LYS A 68 -10.53 -12.15 -11.32
C LYS A 68 -9.85 -13.40 -10.78
N LEU A 69 -9.50 -13.40 -9.49
CA LEU A 69 -8.89 -14.55 -8.81
C LEU A 69 -9.79 -15.80 -8.92
N ASN A 70 -11.07 -15.66 -8.58
CA ASN A 70 -12.06 -16.74 -8.72
C ASN A 70 -12.08 -17.32 -10.14
N ARG A 71 -12.22 -16.46 -11.15
CA ARG A 71 -12.29 -16.90 -12.56
C ARG A 71 -11.04 -17.65 -13.00
N ILE A 72 -9.87 -17.19 -12.60
CA ILE A 72 -8.59 -17.83 -12.94
C ILE A 72 -8.46 -19.19 -12.24
N LEU A 73 -8.88 -19.30 -10.98
CA LEU A 73 -8.82 -20.56 -10.24
C LEU A 73 -9.82 -21.60 -10.75
N SER A 74 -11.08 -21.22 -11.02
CA SER A 74 -12.06 -22.12 -11.62
C SER A 74 -11.56 -22.66 -12.97
N ALA A 75 -10.95 -21.80 -13.78
CA ALA A 75 -10.33 -22.18 -15.03
C ALA A 75 -9.11 -23.11 -14.84
N ALA A 76 -8.25 -22.86 -13.86
CA ALA A 76 -7.10 -23.71 -13.54
C ALA A 76 -7.50 -25.12 -13.10
N LYS A 77 -8.66 -25.23 -12.46
CA LYS A 77 -9.20 -26.47 -11.90
C LYS A 77 -10.10 -27.23 -12.88
N HIS A 78 -10.39 -26.66 -14.06
CA HIS A 78 -11.38 -27.18 -15.01
C HIS A 78 -12.77 -27.36 -14.37
N VAL A 79 -13.15 -26.40 -13.54
CA VAL A 79 -14.42 -26.40 -12.80
C VAL A 79 -15.27 -25.22 -13.26
N ASP A 80 -16.59 -25.38 -13.21
CA ASP A 80 -17.56 -24.31 -13.49
C ASP A 80 -17.21 -23.03 -12.70
N PRO A 81 -17.17 -21.84 -13.32
CA PRO A 81 -17.00 -20.56 -12.64
C PRO A 81 -17.98 -20.27 -11.51
N GLN A 82 -19.14 -20.94 -11.47
CA GLN A 82 -20.11 -20.88 -10.38
C GLN A 82 -19.63 -21.56 -9.10
N ILE A 83 -18.72 -22.53 -9.21
CA ILE A 83 -18.10 -23.16 -8.04
C ILE A 83 -17.01 -22.21 -7.53
N PRO A 84 -17.15 -21.66 -6.30
CA PRO A 84 -16.20 -20.70 -5.76
C PRO A 84 -14.78 -21.25 -5.79
N PHE A 85 -13.87 -20.42 -6.31
CA PHE A 85 -12.43 -20.63 -6.38
C PHE A 85 -12.01 -21.99 -6.99
N GLY A 86 -12.83 -22.55 -7.89
CA GLY A 86 -12.57 -23.86 -8.49
C GLY A 86 -12.60 -25.01 -7.49
N GLY A 87 -13.36 -24.89 -6.39
CA GLY A 87 -13.49 -25.90 -5.35
C GLY A 87 -12.33 -25.93 -4.35
N ILE A 88 -11.44 -24.93 -4.37
CA ILE A 88 -10.36 -24.78 -3.41
C ILE A 88 -10.92 -24.26 -2.08
N ASN A 89 -10.46 -24.81 -0.96
CA ASN A 89 -10.79 -24.28 0.36
C ASN A 89 -10.04 -22.97 0.58
N VAL A 90 -10.76 -21.86 0.71
CA VAL A 90 -10.15 -20.53 0.89
C VAL A 90 -10.28 -20.08 2.34
N ILE A 91 -9.17 -19.67 2.93
CA ILE A 91 -9.09 -19.13 4.29
C ILE A 91 -8.64 -17.68 4.19
N PHE A 92 -9.51 -16.76 4.62
CA PHE A 92 -9.23 -15.33 4.64
C PHE A 92 -8.75 -14.91 6.03
N PHE A 93 -7.69 -14.11 6.06
CA PHE A 93 -7.20 -13.41 7.24
C PHE A 93 -7.28 -11.91 6.99
N GLY A 94 -7.67 -11.15 8.01
CA GLY A 94 -7.70 -9.70 7.93
C GLY A 94 -8.77 -9.08 8.83
N ASP A 95 -8.81 -7.75 8.77
CA ASP A 95 -9.68 -6.94 9.59
C ASP A 95 -10.24 -5.78 8.77
N TYR A 96 -11.56 -5.72 8.60
CA TYR A 96 -12.24 -4.73 7.77
C TYR A 96 -12.14 -3.28 8.29
N LEU A 97 -11.59 -3.07 9.50
CA LEU A 97 -11.26 -1.74 10.03
C LEU A 97 -9.83 -1.28 9.69
N GLN A 98 -9.06 -2.13 9.00
CA GLN A 98 -7.80 -1.72 8.35
C GLN A 98 -8.05 -1.11 6.97
N TYR A 99 -6.98 -0.76 6.23
CA TYR A 99 -7.14 -0.05 4.96
C TYR A 99 -7.97 -0.84 3.95
N ARG A 100 -8.88 -0.12 3.31
CA ARG A 100 -9.69 -0.58 2.17
C ARG A 100 -8.82 -0.74 0.91
N PRO A 101 -9.28 -1.46 -0.12
CA PRO A 101 -8.53 -1.56 -1.37
C PRO A 101 -8.32 -0.19 -2.03
N VAL A 102 -7.13 0.02 -2.59
CA VAL A 102 -6.79 1.23 -3.34
C VAL A 102 -7.21 1.04 -4.80
N TYR A 103 -8.03 1.97 -5.32
CA TYR A 103 -8.59 1.94 -6.69
C TYR A 103 -9.49 0.74 -7.03
N ASP A 104 -10.00 0.02 -6.02
CA ASP A 104 -11.00 -1.04 -6.19
C ASP A 104 -12.14 -0.89 -5.18
N THR A 105 -13.24 -1.60 -5.41
CA THR A 105 -14.43 -1.58 -4.56
C THR A 105 -14.23 -2.52 -3.35
N PRO A 106 -14.45 -2.06 -2.11
CA PRO A 106 -14.32 -2.90 -0.91
C PRO A 106 -15.24 -4.12 -0.91
N LEU A 107 -14.82 -5.18 -0.23
CA LEU A 107 -15.54 -6.46 -0.17
C LEU A 107 -16.86 -6.41 0.59
N TYR A 108 -16.98 -5.44 1.50
CA TYR A 108 -18.17 -5.17 2.29
C TYR A 108 -19.14 -4.20 1.61
N THR A 109 -18.92 -3.85 0.33
CA THR A 109 -19.85 -2.97 -0.40
C THR A 109 -21.26 -3.57 -0.44
N ASP A 110 -22.22 -2.73 -0.07
CA ASP A 110 -23.64 -3.05 -0.13
C ASP A 110 -24.22 -2.65 -1.51
N PHE A 111 -24.68 -3.66 -2.24
CA PHE A 111 -25.31 -3.50 -3.56
C PHE A 111 -26.86 -3.54 -3.51
N SER A 112 -27.44 -3.61 -2.32
CA SER A 112 -28.90 -3.56 -2.12
C SER A 112 -29.46 -2.16 -2.34
N GLN A 113 -28.65 -1.12 -2.09
CA GLN A 113 -29.04 0.25 -2.36
C GLN A 113 -28.99 0.55 -3.87
N PRO A 114 -30.01 1.23 -4.42
CA PRO A 114 -29.99 1.64 -5.82
C PRO A 114 -28.79 2.55 -6.05
N SER A 115 -28.01 2.25 -7.11
CA SER A 115 -26.89 3.11 -7.47
C SER A 115 -27.40 4.52 -7.74
N LYS A 116 -26.61 5.55 -7.43
CA LYS A 116 -26.92 6.97 -7.76
C LYS A 116 -27.01 7.23 -9.28
N THR A 117 -26.91 6.21 -10.13
CA THR A 117 -27.17 6.35 -11.56
C THR A 117 -28.66 6.60 -11.79
N LYS A 118 -28.96 7.35 -12.85
CA LYS A 118 -30.34 7.71 -13.21
C LYS A 118 -31.16 6.42 -13.32
N SER A 119 -32.33 6.42 -12.67
CA SER A 119 -33.31 5.34 -12.73
C SER A 119 -33.50 4.83 -14.16
N GLY A 120 -33.25 3.54 -14.39
CA GLY A 120 -33.46 2.88 -15.69
C GLY A 120 -32.21 2.53 -16.50
N GLN A 121 -30.99 2.84 -16.03
CA GLN A 121 -29.76 2.42 -16.72
C GLN A 121 -29.40 0.95 -16.41
N LEU A 122 -29.08 0.17 -17.45
CA LEU A 122 -28.53 -1.19 -17.32
C LEU A 122 -27.24 -1.16 -16.49
N LEU A 123 -27.06 -2.14 -15.61
CA LEU A 123 -25.83 -2.32 -14.84
C LEU A 123 -24.63 -2.46 -15.77
N SER A 124 -23.54 -1.77 -15.45
CA SER A 124 -22.29 -1.94 -16.19
C SER A 124 -21.72 -3.35 -16.00
N GLU A 125 -20.98 -3.86 -16.98
CA GLU A 125 -20.30 -5.16 -16.86
C GLU A 125 -19.42 -5.23 -15.60
N LYS A 126 -18.75 -4.11 -15.27
CA LYS A 126 -17.95 -4.00 -14.05
C LYS A 126 -18.79 -4.20 -12.79
N GLU A 127 -19.96 -3.56 -12.68
CA GLU A 127 -20.85 -3.73 -11.53
C GLU A 127 -21.38 -5.15 -11.44
N ILE A 128 -21.71 -5.79 -12.57
CA ILE A 128 -22.15 -7.20 -12.60
C ILE A 128 -21.04 -8.10 -12.03
N GLN A 129 -19.80 -7.92 -12.49
CA GLN A 129 -18.65 -8.68 -12.00
C GLN A 129 -18.40 -8.45 -10.50
N GLN A 130 -18.54 -7.21 -10.02
CA GLN A 130 -18.38 -6.88 -8.60
C GLN A 130 -19.49 -7.48 -7.73
N ARG A 131 -20.74 -7.50 -8.20
CA ARG A 131 -21.85 -8.19 -7.51
C ARG A 131 -21.61 -9.70 -7.44
N ALA A 132 -21.13 -10.31 -8.52
CA ALA A 132 -20.76 -11.73 -8.52
C ALA A 132 -19.63 -12.02 -7.54
N ALA A 133 -18.58 -11.19 -7.50
CA ALA A 133 -17.50 -11.31 -6.53
C ALA A 133 -17.99 -11.12 -5.08
N ARG A 134 -18.96 -10.24 -4.84
CA ARG A 134 -19.56 -10.06 -3.51
C ARG A 134 -20.28 -11.32 -3.05
N SER A 135 -20.95 -12.03 -3.96
CA SER A 135 -21.57 -13.33 -3.65
C SER A 135 -20.56 -14.33 -3.09
N LEU A 136 -19.31 -14.34 -3.57
CA LEU A 136 -18.26 -15.21 -3.03
C LEU A 136 -17.96 -14.92 -1.55
N ILE A 137 -17.95 -13.65 -1.14
CA ILE A 137 -17.72 -13.25 0.26
C ILE A 137 -18.94 -13.57 1.15
N LEU A 138 -20.14 -13.47 0.60
CA LEU A 138 -21.36 -13.82 1.30
C LEU A 138 -21.47 -15.34 1.55
N GLN A 139 -20.74 -16.16 0.79
CA GLN A 139 -20.68 -17.61 0.96
C GLN A 139 -19.69 -18.08 2.05
N ILE A 140 -19.00 -17.16 2.74
CA ILE A 140 -18.20 -17.51 3.93
C ILE A 140 -19.11 -18.19 4.96
N ASN A 141 -18.75 -19.40 5.36
CA ASN A 141 -19.59 -20.30 6.16
C ASN A 141 -18.98 -20.69 7.51
N CYS A 142 -17.77 -20.20 7.81
CA CYS A 142 -17.02 -20.44 9.03
C CYS A 142 -16.23 -19.17 9.34
N VAL A 143 -16.36 -18.67 10.57
CA VAL A 143 -15.65 -17.46 11.04
C VAL A 143 -15.06 -17.76 12.41
N ILE A 144 -13.77 -17.44 12.57
CA ILE A 144 -13.07 -17.47 13.85
C ILE A 144 -12.67 -16.04 14.20
N LYS A 145 -13.03 -15.58 15.40
CA LYS A 145 -12.66 -14.27 15.91
C LYS A 145 -11.60 -14.43 17.00
N LEU A 146 -10.43 -13.86 16.77
CA LEU A 146 -9.39 -13.74 17.78
C LEU A 146 -9.68 -12.52 18.65
N SER A 147 -9.90 -12.72 19.95
CA SER A 147 -10.25 -11.65 20.91
C SER A 147 -9.06 -11.16 21.72
N GLN A 148 -8.02 -11.99 21.90
CA GLN A 148 -6.86 -11.62 22.69
C GLN A 148 -5.90 -10.77 21.84
N GLN A 149 -5.73 -9.51 22.22
CA GLN A 149 -4.73 -8.64 21.61
C GLN A 149 -3.34 -8.97 22.18
N MET A 150 -2.56 -9.73 21.43
CA MET A 150 -1.21 -10.17 21.85
C MET A 150 -0.13 -9.10 21.64
N ARG A 151 -0.43 -8.01 20.91
CA ARG A 151 0.57 -6.98 20.59
C ARG A 151 0.75 -5.95 21.70
N THR A 152 -0.34 -5.48 22.30
CA THR A 152 -0.31 -4.33 23.20
C THR A 152 -0.21 -4.74 24.65
N GLU A 153 0.95 -4.48 25.26
CA GLU A 153 1.25 -4.80 26.66
C GLU A 153 0.64 -3.78 27.63
N ASP A 154 0.52 -2.52 27.20
CA ASP A 154 -0.02 -1.41 27.98
C ASP A 154 -1.55 -1.41 27.97
N GLU A 155 -2.17 -1.67 29.13
CA GLU A 155 -3.63 -1.70 29.30
C GLU A 155 -4.30 -0.39 28.88
N ARG A 156 -3.76 0.74 29.33
CA ARG A 156 -4.34 2.06 29.04
C ARG A 156 -4.28 2.36 27.55
N TYR A 157 -3.19 1.95 26.90
CA TYR A 157 -3.07 2.10 25.46
C TYR A 157 -4.00 1.15 24.69
N ARG A 158 -4.17 -0.08 25.18
CA ARG A 158 -5.10 -1.06 24.58
C ARG A 158 -6.53 -0.56 24.61
N GLU A 159 -6.98 -0.07 25.77
CA GLU A 159 -8.31 0.53 25.92
C GLU A 159 -8.53 1.73 24.97
N LEU A 160 -7.50 2.58 24.81
CA LEU A 160 -7.53 3.67 23.85
C LEU A 160 -7.72 3.15 22.42
N LEU A 161 -6.97 2.12 22.03
CA LEU A 161 -7.07 1.52 20.70
C LEU A 161 -8.43 0.85 20.45
N GLU A 162 -9.05 0.25 21.47
CA GLU A 162 -10.39 -0.32 21.40
C GLU A 162 -11.46 0.74 21.20
N ARG A 163 -11.40 1.85 21.96
CA ARG A 163 -12.30 2.99 21.75
C ARG A 163 -12.08 3.66 20.39
N LEU A 164 -10.82 3.80 19.99
CA LEU A 164 -10.45 4.35 18.68
C LEU A 164 -11.05 3.52 17.55
N ARG A 165 -11.03 2.20 17.67
CA ARG A 165 -11.59 1.25 16.69
C ARG A 165 -13.11 1.42 16.48
N GLN A 166 -13.82 2.02 17.43
CA GLN A 166 -15.26 2.31 17.32
C GLN A 166 -15.54 3.79 17.01
N GLY A 167 -14.52 4.65 17.02
CA GLY A 167 -14.66 6.11 16.96
C GLY A 167 -15.29 6.70 18.24
N ASP A 168 -15.09 6.04 19.38
CA ASP A 168 -15.62 6.43 20.69
C ASP A 168 -14.51 6.86 21.66
N CYS A 169 -13.38 7.36 21.14
CA CYS A 169 -12.33 7.97 21.96
C CYS A 169 -12.87 9.11 22.81
N THR A 170 -12.33 9.20 24.02
CA THR A 170 -12.65 10.22 25.02
C THR A 170 -11.67 11.39 24.97
N LEU A 171 -11.98 12.48 25.67
CA LEU A 171 -11.02 13.57 25.87
C LEU A 171 -9.76 13.09 26.60
N GLY A 172 -9.88 12.12 27.52
CA GLY A 172 -8.72 11.53 28.19
C GLY A 172 -7.80 10.75 27.24
N ASP A 173 -8.34 10.11 26.21
CA ASP A 173 -7.55 9.46 25.16
C ASP A 173 -6.81 10.49 24.30
N TYR A 174 -7.47 11.61 23.99
CA TYR A 174 -6.88 12.71 23.25
C TYR A 174 -5.74 13.38 24.03
N GLU A 175 -5.97 13.72 25.30
CA GLU A 175 -4.95 14.27 26.19
C GLU A 175 -3.76 13.32 26.33
N LEU A 176 -4.02 12.01 26.43
CA LEU A 176 -2.97 11.00 26.48
C LEU A 176 -2.10 11.04 25.22
N LEU A 177 -2.68 11.10 24.03
CA LEU A 177 -1.92 11.23 22.77
C LEU A 177 -1.22 12.60 22.65
N LEU A 178 -1.81 13.68 23.16
CA LEU A 178 -1.17 14.99 23.19
C LEU A 178 0.13 14.99 23.99
N THR A 179 0.24 14.18 25.06
CA THR A 179 1.51 14.03 25.80
C THR A 179 2.66 13.53 24.93
N ARG A 180 2.35 12.85 23.82
CA ARG A 180 3.30 12.25 22.88
C ARG A 180 3.63 13.15 21.68
N VAL A 181 3.08 14.36 21.62
CA VAL A 181 3.39 15.33 20.56
C VAL A 181 4.83 15.82 20.69
N VAL A 182 5.55 15.92 19.57
CA VAL A 182 6.92 16.46 19.54
C VAL A 182 6.97 17.84 20.19
N GLY A 183 7.93 18.02 21.10
CA GLY A 183 8.10 19.21 21.95
C GLY A 183 7.56 19.05 23.37
N GLN A 184 6.79 17.99 23.64
CA GLN A 184 6.36 17.65 25.01
C GLN A 184 7.51 16.99 25.81
N PRO A 185 7.46 17.00 27.15
CA PRO A 185 8.50 16.37 27.98
C PRO A 185 8.76 14.90 27.63
N SER A 186 7.73 14.18 27.16
CA SER A 186 7.85 12.75 26.81
C SER A 186 8.44 12.50 25.41
N VAL A 187 8.50 13.54 24.55
CA VAL A 187 9.07 13.53 23.20
C VAL A 187 9.65 14.93 22.92
N SER A 188 10.80 15.26 23.52
CA SER A 188 11.38 16.61 23.43
C SER A 188 11.86 16.95 22.02
N SER A 189 12.49 15.98 21.34
CA SER A 189 13.15 16.18 20.04
C SER A 189 13.10 14.90 19.20
N LEU A 190 13.02 15.06 17.88
CA LEU A 190 13.19 13.98 16.90
C LEU A 190 14.65 13.75 16.48
N ARG A 191 15.58 14.60 16.96
CA ARG A 191 17.01 14.53 16.56
C ARG A 191 17.83 13.55 17.40
N GLU A 192 17.27 13.09 18.50
CA GLU A 192 17.94 12.22 19.47
C GLU A 192 17.34 10.83 19.44
N SER A 193 18.11 9.87 19.95
CA SER A 193 17.63 8.51 20.16
C SER A 193 16.43 8.51 21.11
N PRO A 194 15.37 7.72 20.83
CA PRO A 194 15.29 6.73 19.75
C PRO A 194 14.58 7.25 18.47
N TRP A 195 14.27 8.54 18.39
CA TRP A 195 13.41 9.10 17.34
C TRP A 195 14.17 9.47 16.07
N ASN A 196 15.48 9.70 16.16
CA ASN A 196 16.35 9.99 15.03
C ASN A 196 16.41 8.84 13.99
N GLU A 197 16.13 7.62 14.42
CA GLU A 197 16.10 6.41 13.58
C GLU A 197 14.66 5.93 13.27
N ALA A 198 13.67 6.50 13.95
CA ALA A 198 12.27 6.08 13.82
C ALA A 198 11.67 6.62 12.50
N PRO A 199 10.99 5.77 11.70
CA PRO A 199 10.33 6.22 10.48
C PRO A 199 9.15 7.14 10.82
N ILE A 200 8.90 8.11 9.94
CA ILE A 200 7.69 8.93 10.00
C ILE A 200 6.58 8.24 9.18
N LEU A 201 5.40 8.07 9.77
CA LEU A 201 4.22 7.54 9.11
C LEU A 201 3.31 8.70 8.67
N ALA A 202 3.14 8.87 7.37
CA ALA A 202 2.25 9.88 6.80
C ALA A 202 1.09 9.24 6.04
N TYR A 203 -0.09 9.85 6.11
CA TYR A 203 -1.26 9.29 5.41
C TYR A 203 -1.19 9.46 3.88
N ARG A 204 -0.75 10.63 3.39
CA ARG A 204 -0.71 10.96 1.94
C ARG A 204 0.69 10.81 1.34
N ASN A 205 0.75 10.32 0.09
CA ASN A 205 2.00 10.22 -0.67
C ASN A 205 2.67 11.59 -0.89
N GLU A 206 1.90 12.66 -1.13
CA GLU A 206 2.48 13.99 -1.30
C GLU A 206 3.21 14.47 -0.03
N VAL A 207 2.61 14.25 1.15
CA VAL A 207 3.23 14.60 2.44
C VAL A 207 4.48 13.76 2.68
N ARG A 208 4.40 12.45 2.42
CA ARG A 208 5.55 11.53 2.48
C ARG A 208 6.72 12.03 1.64
N THR A 209 6.49 12.38 0.38
CA THR A 209 7.52 12.87 -0.54
C THR A 209 8.16 14.16 -0.04
N GLN A 210 7.36 15.11 0.43
CA GLN A 210 7.87 16.37 0.97
C GLN A 210 8.71 16.16 2.24
N LEU A 211 8.26 15.33 3.17
CA LEU A 211 9.00 15.03 4.40
C LEU A 211 10.32 14.32 4.09
N ASN A 212 10.31 13.36 3.18
CA ASN A 212 11.51 12.68 2.71
C ASN A 212 12.55 13.62 2.09
N ASN A 213 12.11 14.53 1.22
CA ASN A 213 13.01 15.50 0.60
C ASN A 213 13.61 16.44 1.65
N LYS A 214 12.80 16.93 2.61
CA LYS A 214 13.30 17.76 3.72
C LYS A 214 14.29 17.01 4.60
N ALA A 215 13.98 15.77 4.97
CA ALA A 215 14.84 14.94 5.80
C ALA A 215 16.17 14.63 5.10
N ALA A 216 16.16 14.34 3.81
CA ALA A 216 17.38 14.13 3.03
C ALA A 216 18.26 15.39 2.99
N VAL A 217 17.68 16.57 2.73
CA VAL A 217 18.43 17.84 2.73
C VAL A 217 19.01 18.15 4.12
N GLN A 218 18.23 17.91 5.18
CA GLN A 218 18.71 18.10 6.55
C GLN A 218 19.85 17.14 6.91
N ASN A 219 19.75 15.87 6.52
CA ASN A 219 20.82 14.90 6.74
C ASN A 219 22.10 15.30 5.98
N ALA A 220 21.98 15.71 4.71
CA ALA A 220 23.11 16.22 3.94
C ALA A 220 23.80 17.41 4.65
N ALA A 221 23.00 18.37 5.15
CA ALA A 221 23.53 19.51 5.88
C ALA A 221 24.24 19.11 7.18
N GLN A 222 23.70 18.14 7.93
CA GLN A 222 24.34 17.60 9.15
C GLN A 222 25.69 16.94 8.86
N LEU A 223 25.81 16.28 7.70
CA LEU A 223 27.06 15.67 7.25
C LEU A 223 28.03 16.67 6.59
N GLY A 224 27.66 17.95 6.48
CA GLY A 224 28.45 18.96 5.76
C GLY A 224 28.54 18.71 4.25
N LEU A 225 27.60 17.95 3.68
CA LEU A 225 27.56 17.59 2.27
C LEU A 225 26.62 18.51 1.50
N GLN A 226 27.01 18.84 0.27
CA GLN A 226 26.07 19.39 -0.72
C GLN A 226 25.22 18.24 -1.27
N PRO A 227 23.88 18.27 -1.13
CA PRO A 227 23.04 17.18 -1.60
C PRO A 227 23.09 17.09 -3.13
N MET A 228 23.62 15.99 -3.65
CA MET A 228 23.48 15.65 -5.06
C MET A 228 22.07 15.14 -5.32
N VAL A 229 21.51 15.44 -6.49
CA VAL A 229 20.15 15.02 -6.87
C VAL A 229 20.19 14.35 -8.23
N CYS A 230 19.67 13.12 -8.32
CA CYS A 230 19.33 12.52 -9.61
C CYS A 230 18.04 13.12 -10.12
N VAL A 231 18.11 13.72 -11.30
CA VAL A 231 16.94 14.25 -12.01
C VAL A 231 16.46 13.20 -13.01
N ALA A 232 15.17 12.89 -12.97
CA ALA A 232 14.56 11.99 -13.92
C ALA A 232 14.57 12.57 -15.34
N GLN A 233 14.70 11.69 -16.33
CA GLN A 233 14.63 12.08 -17.74
C GLN A 233 13.23 11.79 -18.28
N ASP A 234 12.47 12.84 -18.59
CA ASP A 234 11.11 12.74 -19.12
C ASP A 234 11.09 12.98 -20.63
N THR A 235 10.37 12.13 -21.36
CA THR A 235 10.11 12.28 -22.80
C THR A 235 8.62 12.16 -23.11
N CYS A 236 8.17 12.87 -24.14
CA CYS A 236 6.83 12.75 -24.71
C CYS A 236 6.97 12.44 -26.21
N LYS A 237 6.36 11.35 -26.66
CA LYS A 237 6.48 10.87 -28.05
C LYS A 237 7.94 10.74 -28.53
N GLY A 238 8.83 10.30 -27.62
CA GLY A 238 10.26 10.13 -27.88
C GLY A 238 11.10 11.40 -27.86
N LYS A 239 10.51 12.58 -27.64
CA LYS A 239 11.24 13.85 -27.54
C LYS A 239 11.37 14.30 -26.07
N PRO A 240 12.52 14.87 -25.66
CA PRO A 240 12.66 15.49 -24.34
C PRO A 240 11.60 16.57 -24.10
N ILE A 241 11.22 16.77 -22.84
CA ILE A 241 10.34 17.87 -22.45
C ILE A 241 11.16 19.16 -22.38
N GLU A 242 10.93 20.08 -23.33
CA GLU A 242 11.63 21.37 -23.40
C GLU A 242 10.96 22.50 -22.60
N ASP A 243 9.64 22.41 -22.38
CA ASP A 243 8.89 23.41 -21.61
C ASP A 243 9.32 23.37 -20.12
N PRO A 244 9.97 24.43 -19.59
CA PRO A 244 10.47 24.44 -18.22
C PRO A 244 9.37 24.34 -17.16
N ILE A 245 8.18 24.87 -17.43
CA ILE A 245 7.04 24.83 -16.50
C ILE A 245 6.52 23.41 -16.41
N LEU A 246 6.36 22.74 -17.57
CA LEU A 246 5.92 21.35 -17.61
C LEU A 246 6.97 20.43 -16.98
N MET A 247 8.25 20.61 -17.32
CA MET A 247 9.35 19.84 -16.73
C MET A 247 9.35 19.94 -15.20
N LYS A 248 9.30 21.16 -14.64
CA LYS A 248 9.25 21.36 -13.19
C LYS A 248 8.04 20.66 -12.56
N LYS A 249 6.84 20.83 -13.12
CA LYS A 249 5.62 20.19 -12.61
C LYS A 249 5.71 18.67 -12.66
N LEU A 250 6.26 18.08 -13.72
CA LEU A 250 6.46 16.64 -13.84
C LEU A 250 7.42 16.12 -12.76
N LEU A 251 8.52 16.83 -12.52
CA LEU A 251 9.52 16.43 -11.52
C LEU A 251 8.97 16.51 -10.08
N GLU A 252 8.05 17.43 -9.81
CA GLU A 252 7.38 17.62 -8.52
C GLU A 252 6.20 16.65 -8.27
N LEU A 253 5.79 15.88 -9.28
CA LEU A 253 4.77 14.85 -9.08
C LEU A 253 5.23 13.81 -8.07
N SER A 254 4.32 13.42 -7.16
CA SER A 254 4.49 12.24 -6.33
C SER A 254 4.81 11.03 -7.20
N ASP A 255 5.76 10.21 -6.76
CA ASP A 255 6.17 8.96 -7.41
C ASP A 255 4.95 8.05 -7.69
N SER A 256 3.95 8.05 -6.81
CA SER A 256 2.71 7.32 -6.99
C SER A 256 1.90 7.71 -8.24
N LYS A 257 2.12 8.91 -8.80
CA LYS A 257 1.48 9.40 -10.04
C LYS A 257 2.35 9.14 -11.28
N THR A 258 3.57 8.63 -11.09
CA THR A 258 4.58 8.45 -12.13
C THR A 258 5.11 7.00 -12.13
N GLU A 259 4.19 6.05 -11.91
CA GLU A 259 4.48 4.60 -11.82
C GLU A 259 5.62 4.29 -10.85
N HIS A 260 5.64 4.97 -9.70
CA HIS A 260 6.59 4.82 -8.60
C HIS A 260 8.05 5.15 -8.96
N LEU A 261 8.28 5.91 -10.04
CA LEU A 261 9.58 6.50 -10.35
C LEU A 261 9.61 7.98 -9.95
N PRO A 262 10.44 8.40 -8.99
CA PRO A 262 10.49 9.80 -8.56
C PRO A 262 11.05 10.71 -9.67
N GLY A 263 10.63 11.97 -9.65
CA GLY A 263 11.22 13.00 -10.51
C GLY A 263 12.58 13.47 -10.00
N LEU A 264 12.70 13.61 -8.68
CA LEU A 264 13.92 14.04 -7.99
C LEU A 264 14.26 13.03 -6.91
N LEU A 265 15.49 12.51 -6.95
CA LEU A 265 16.01 11.60 -5.92
C LEU A 265 17.29 12.21 -5.32
N PRO A 266 17.26 12.70 -4.06
CA PRO A 266 18.47 13.13 -3.39
C PRO A 266 19.38 11.93 -3.11
N PHE A 267 20.70 12.14 -3.17
CA PHE A 267 21.72 11.17 -2.80
C PHE A 267 22.50 11.66 -1.60
N VAL A 268 22.26 11.00 -0.48
CA VAL A 268 22.97 11.25 0.78
C VAL A 268 23.45 9.91 1.29
N PRO A 269 24.78 9.65 1.34
CA PRO A 269 25.30 8.40 1.89
C PRO A 269 24.72 8.10 3.28
N GLY A 270 24.32 6.85 3.51
CA GLY A 270 23.68 6.42 4.75
C GLY A 270 22.17 6.68 4.82
N MET A 271 21.57 7.36 3.83
CA MET A 271 20.12 7.58 3.78
C MET A 271 19.34 6.27 3.65
N PRO A 272 18.27 6.06 4.45
CA PRO A 272 17.33 4.96 4.23
C PRO A 272 16.58 5.17 2.91
N VAL A 273 16.46 4.11 2.12
CA VAL A 273 15.75 4.09 0.83
C VAL A 273 14.81 2.90 0.75
N ILE A 274 13.77 3.02 -0.07
CA ILE A 274 12.87 1.93 -0.43
C ILE A 274 12.94 1.69 -1.93
N LEU A 275 13.06 0.43 -2.31
CA LEU A 275 12.92 0.00 -3.70
C LEU A 275 11.46 0.10 -4.14
N THR A 276 11.20 0.72 -5.29
CA THR A 276 9.84 0.96 -5.78
C THR A 276 9.40 0.01 -6.90
N GLN A 277 10.31 -0.82 -7.41
CA GLN A 277 10.06 -1.76 -8.49
C GLN A 277 10.66 -3.13 -8.16
N ASN A 278 10.14 -4.19 -8.77
CA ASN A 278 10.74 -5.52 -8.66
C ASN A 278 11.97 -5.60 -9.56
N LEU A 279 13.15 -5.85 -8.97
CA LEU A 279 14.39 -6.07 -9.72
C LEU A 279 14.68 -7.55 -9.90
N ALA A 280 14.66 -8.31 -8.80
CA ALA A 280 14.94 -9.74 -8.79
C ALA A 280 14.18 -10.40 -7.63
N ILE A 281 13.02 -10.99 -7.95
CA ILE A 281 12.13 -11.60 -6.96
C ILE A 281 12.84 -12.75 -6.24
N GLU A 282 13.61 -13.56 -6.95
CA GLU A 282 14.36 -14.71 -6.41
C GLU A 282 15.42 -14.30 -5.38
N LEU A 283 15.93 -13.07 -5.48
CA LEU A 283 16.89 -12.48 -4.55
C LEU A 283 16.21 -11.63 -3.47
N GLY A 284 14.87 -11.62 -3.41
CA GLY A 284 14.10 -10.78 -2.49
C GLY A 284 14.08 -9.29 -2.83
N LEU A 285 14.60 -8.88 -4.00
CA LEU A 285 14.64 -7.49 -4.45
C LEU A 285 13.33 -7.07 -5.09
N ILE A 286 12.34 -6.87 -4.22
CA ILE A 286 10.95 -6.56 -4.58
C ILE A 286 10.56 -5.14 -4.13
N ASN A 287 9.54 -4.57 -4.76
CA ASN A 287 8.97 -3.29 -4.36
C ASN A 287 8.57 -3.32 -2.87
N GLY A 288 9.07 -2.35 -2.11
CA GLY A 288 8.83 -2.21 -0.69
C GLY A 288 10.02 -2.61 0.18
N ILE A 289 11.05 -3.27 -0.36
CA ILE A 289 12.23 -3.62 0.45
C ILE A 289 13.00 -2.36 0.85
N ASN A 290 13.38 -2.30 2.13
CA ASN A 290 14.20 -1.23 2.69
C ASN A 290 15.68 -1.48 2.38
N GLY A 291 16.44 -0.40 2.20
CA GLY A 291 17.88 -0.43 2.03
C GLY A 291 18.52 0.85 2.56
N ILE A 292 19.86 0.88 2.51
CA ILE A 292 20.66 2.05 2.85
C ILE A 292 21.41 2.47 1.59
N PHE A 293 21.23 3.72 1.17
CA PHE A 293 21.99 4.26 0.06
C PHE A 293 23.46 4.37 0.45
N ARG A 294 24.35 3.72 -0.32
CA ARG A 294 25.79 3.72 -0.05
C ARG A 294 26.53 4.75 -0.88
N GLN A 295 26.52 4.58 -2.20
CA GLN A 295 27.27 5.42 -3.13
C GLN A 295 26.62 5.43 -4.51
N LEU A 296 26.98 6.43 -5.30
CA LEU A 296 26.66 6.50 -6.73
C LEU A 296 27.90 6.09 -7.52
N VAL A 297 27.73 5.22 -8.50
CA VAL A 297 28.78 4.79 -9.43
C VAL A 297 28.40 5.31 -10.82
N TYR A 298 29.27 6.12 -11.43
CA TYR A 298 29.07 6.65 -12.77
C TYR A 298 29.78 5.77 -13.81
N GLU A 299 29.11 5.51 -14.94
CA GLU A 299 29.79 5.05 -16.15
C GLU A 299 30.32 6.29 -16.89
N ALA A 300 31.64 6.48 -16.93
CA ALA A 300 32.26 7.52 -17.74
C ALA A 300 32.64 6.93 -19.11
N ASP A 301 31.90 7.28 -20.16
CA ASP A 301 32.23 7.27 -21.61
C ASP A 301 33.34 6.32 -22.11
N SER A 302 33.32 5.06 -21.72
CA SER A 302 34.20 4.06 -22.31
C SER A 302 33.50 2.73 -22.40
N VAL A 303 33.50 2.20 -23.62
CA VAL A 303 33.20 0.79 -23.91
C VAL A 303 34.11 -0.03 -23.02
N SER A 304 33.59 -0.49 -21.89
CA SER A 304 34.18 -1.52 -21.06
C SER A 304 33.06 -2.03 -20.17
N LYS A 305 32.92 -3.35 -20.16
CA LYS A 305 32.06 -4.11 -19.26
C LYS A 305 31.98 -3.42 -17.90
N ILE A 306 30.81 -3.44 -17.28
CA ILE A 306 30.70 -3.31 -15.84
C ILE A 306 31.66 -4.35 -15.23
N GLU A 307 32.90 -3.94 -14.93
CA GLU A 307 33.73 -4.54 -13.89
C GLU A 307 33.25 -3.96 -12.55
N CYS A 308 31.94 -3.95 -12.30
CA CYS A 308 31.55 -4.42 -10.99
C CYS A 308 31.97 -5.88 -11.03
N ASN A 309 33.19 -6.17 -10.55
CA ASN A 309 33.56 -7.53 -10.27
C ASN A 309 32.53 -7.97 -9.21
N LEU A 310 31.42 -8.57 -9.67
CA LEU A 310 30.30 -8.98 -8.82
C LEU A 310 30.80 -9.92 -7.72
N GLU A 311 31.94 -10.58 -7.98
CA GLU A 311 32.69 -11.41 -7.07
C GLU A 311 33.35 -10.63 -5.91
N THR A 312 33.66 -9.32 -6.07
CA THR A 312 34.26 -8.47 -5.03
C THR A 312 33.24 -7.58 -4.31
N LEU A 313 31.98 -7.57 -4.75
CA LEU A 313 30.91 -6.85 -4.03
C LEU A 313 30.72 -7.49 -2.66
N GLN A 314 30.77 -6.66 -1.61
CA GLN A 314 30.49 -7.17 -0.27
C GLN A 314 29.09 -7.81 -0.25
N PRO A 315 28.91 -8.92 0.49
CA PRO A 315 27.59 -9.50 0.69
C PRO A 315 26.58 -8.42 1.11
N LYS A 316 25.39 -8.42 0.49
CA LYS A 316 24.28 -7.48 0.72
C LYS A 316 24.38 -6.10 0.04
N ILE A 317 25.39 -5.85 -0.79
CA ILE A 317 25.37 -4.68 -1.69
C ILE A 317 24.73 -5.09 -3.03
N VAL A 318 23.77 -4.29 -3.49
CA VAL A 318 22.97 -4.60 -4.68
C VAL A 318 23.03 -3.41 -5.64
N PRO A 319 23.48 -3.62 -6.90
CA PRO A 319 23.40 -2.58 -7.92
C PRO A 319 21.93 -2.37 -8.34
N VAL A 320 21.51 -1.10 -8.40
CA VAL A 320 20.16 -0.72 -8.81
C VAL A 320 20.24 0.05 -10.13
N PRO A 321 19.76 -0.52 -11.26
CA PRO A 321 19.82 0.15 -12.55
C PRO A 321 18.70 1.19 -12.72
N LEU A 322 18.89 2.09 -13.68
CA LEU A 322 17.83 2.96 -14.17
C LEU A 322 16.70 2.13 -14.79
N MET A 323 15.46 2.58 -14.57
CA MET A 323 14.26 1.98 -15.14
C MET A 323 13.48 2.99 -15.95
N GLU A 324 12.67 2.50 -16.87
CA GLU A 324 11.76 3.31 -17.67
C GLU A 324 10.30 2.95 -17.38
N GLN A 325 9.45 3.96 -17.19
CA GLN A 325 8.01 3.79 -17.04
C GLN A 325 7.24 4.80 -17.88
N THR A 326 6.04 4.41 -18.33
CA THR A 326 5.14 5.33 -19.04
C THR A 326 3.92 5.59 -18.18
N PHE A 327 3.61 6.87 -17.94
CA PHE A 327 2.42 7.29 -17.22
C PHE A 327 1.66 8.36 -17.99
N ARG A 328 0.39 8.56 -17.61
CA ARG A 328 -0.45 9.62 -18.16
C ARG A 328 -0.67 10.72 -17.14
N VAL A 329 -0.44 11.96 -17.54
CA VAL A 329 -0.66 13.13 -16.68
C VAL A 329 -1.69 14.06 -17.30
N ASP A 330 -2.53 14.63 -16.45
CA ASP A 330 -3.45 15.70 -16.83
C ASP A 330 -2.68 17.03 -16.84
N VAL A 331 -2.62 17.67 -18.00
CA VAL A 331 -1.97 18.98 -18.20
C VAL A 331 -2.95 20.10 -18.48
N THR A 332 -4.25 19.90 -18.23
CA THR A 332 -5.30 20.90 -18.51
C THR A 332 -4.94 22.24 -17.87
N ASP A 333 -4.60 22.25 -16.59
CA ASP A 333 -4.24 23.47 -15.84
C ASP A 333 -2.84 24.02 -16.19
N MET A 334 -2.10 23.32 -17.05
CA MET A 334 -0.77 23.73 -17.51
C MET A 334 -0.84 24.37 -18.91
N LEU A 335 -1.94 24.17 -19.64
CA LEU A 335 -2.15 24.81 -20.93
C LEU A 335 -2.58 26.27 -20.74
N PRO A 336 -2.10 27.19 -21.60
CA PRO A 336 -2.63 28.55 -21.68
C PRO A 336 -4.16 28.53 -21.81
N LYS A 337 -4.88 29.48 -21.18
CA LYS A 337 -6.36 29.49 -21.15
C LYS A 337 -7.02 29.36 -22.54
N ASN A 338 -6.39 29.86 -23.59
CA ASN A 338 -6.87 29.77 -24.98
C ASN A 338 -6.67 28.39 -25.63
N LYS A 339 -5.81 27.53 -25.07
CA LYS A 339 -5.56 26.14 -25.50
C LYS A 339 -6.17 25.10 -24.56
N GLN A 340 -6.81 25.54 -23.47
CA GLN A 340 -7.54 24.65 -22.60
C GLN A 340 -8.76 24.09 -23.35
N PRO A 341 -9.05 22.78 -23.19
CA PRO A 341 -10.23 22.18 -23.77
C PRO A 341 -11.49 22.94 -23.36
N LYS A 342 -12.33 23.29 -24.34
CA LYS A 342 -13.59 24.04 -24.11
C LYS A 342 -14.67 23.21 -23.40
N SER A 343 -14.42 21.91 -23.19
CA SER A 343 -15.29 20.98 -22.48
C SER A 343 -14.60 20.45 -21.23
N ASN A 344 -15.33 19.75 -20.36
CA ASN A 344 -14.76 19.01 -19.19
C ASN A 344 -13.78 17.88 -19.58
N GLN A 345 -13.34 17.79 -20.84
CA GLN A 345 -12.32 16.84 -21.26
C GLN A 345 -10.96 17.24 -20.70
N LYS A 346 -10.27 16.29 -20.08
CA LYS A 346 -8.91 16.47 -19.58
C LYS A 346 -7.90 16.35 -20.71
N ALA A 347 -6.95 17.28 -20.77
CA ALA A 347 -5.81 17.20 -21.67
C ALA A 347 -4.77 16.22 -21.09
N MET A 348 -4.80 14.97 -21.54
CA MET A 348 -3.88 13.93 -21.06
C MET A 348 -2.63 13.84 -21.95
N LEU A 349 -1.45 13.93 -21.34
CA LEU A 349 -0.17 13.61 -21.98
C LEU A 349 0.36 12.26 -21.52
N SER A 350 0.97 11.51 -22.44
CA SER A 350 1.69 10.27 -22.15
C SER A 350 3.17 10.59 -22.03
N ILE A 351 3.72 10.45 -20.82
CA ILE A 351 5.12 10.74 -20.49
C ILE A 351 5.85 9.44 -20.23
N LYS A 352 7.01 9.27 -20.84
CA LYS A 352 7.95 8.19 -20.54
C LYS A 352 9.10 8.74 -19.70
N ARG A 353 9.24 8.24 -18.48
CA ARG A 353 10.25 8.64 -17.50
C ARG A 353 11.32 7.57 -17.35
N ARG A 354 12.58 7.99 -17.39
CA ARG A 354 13.75 7.18 -17.01
C ARG A 354 14.33 7.69 -15.69
N ALA A 355 14.33 6.85 -14.65
CA ALA A 355 14.81 7.21 -13.31
C ALA A 355 15.22 5.96 -12.50
N LEU A 356 15.87 6.16 -11.36
CA LEU A 356 16.14 5.06 -10.42
C LEU A 356 14.85 4.65 -9.69
N PRO A 357 14.58 3.36 -9.51
CA PRO A 357 13.43 2.85 -8.77
C PRO A 357 13.64 2.91 -7.25
N LEU A 358 14.09 4.05 -6.73
CA LEU A 358 14.41 4.27 -5.32
C LEU A 358 13.75 5.56 -4.84
N VAL A 359 13.25 5.56 -3.61
CA VAL A 359 12.80 6.78 -2.93
C VAL A 359 13.39 6.83 -1.52
N PRO A 360 13.63 8.01 -0.93
CA PRO A 360 14.01 8.09 0.47
C PRO A 360 12.92 7.49 1.36
N ALA A 361 13.34 6.95 2.49
CA ALA A 361 12.49 6.19 3.42
C ALA A 361 12.56 6.68 4.87
N TYR A 362 12.90 7.96 5.09
CA TYR A 362 12.70 8.61 6.39
C TYR A 362 11.21 8.68 6.74
N CYS A 363 10.37 8.80 5.72
CA CYS A 363 8.92 8.76 5.82
C CYS A 363 8.32 7.72 4.87
N ILE A 364 7.41 6.90 5.39
CA ILE A 364 6.62 5.94 4.62
C ILE A 364 5.13 6.24 4.77
N THR A 365 4.31 5.73 3.85
CA THR A 365 2.86 5.85 4.04
C THR A 365 2.36 4.87 5.08
N THR A 366 1.34 5.27 5.82
CA THR A 366 0.63 4.39 6.76
C THR A 366 0.13 3.10 6.09
N HIS A 367 -0.31 3.18 4.84
CA HIS A 367 -0.69 2.00 4.02
C HIS A 367 0.47 1.02 3.83
N LYS A 368 1.69 1.52 3.59
CA LYS A 368 2.87 0.64 3.47
C LYS A 368 3.28 0.04 4.80
N SER A 369 2.97 0.68 5.93
CA SER A 369 3.24 0.13 7.27
C SER A 369 2.26 -0.96 7.74
N GLN A 370 1.18 -1.22 6.99
CA GLN A 370 0.28 -2.33 7.29
C GLN A 370 1.00 -3.69 7.12
N GLY A 371 0.76 -4.62 8.04
CA GLY A 371 1.51 -5.88 8.18
C GLY A 371 2.80 -5.73 9.00
N GLN A 372 3.52 -4.63 8.82
CA GLN A 372 4.85 -4.45 9.43
C GLN A 372 4.80 -4.31 10.96
N THR A 373 5.81 -4.91 11.60
CA THR A 373 6.15 -4.63 13.00
C THR A 373 7.19 -3.50 13.05
N LEU A 374 6.80 -2.36 13.62
CA LEU A 374 7.69 -1.23 13.85
C LEU A 374 7.99 -1.14 15.36
N SER A 375 9.26 -1.03 15.72
CA SER A 375 9.65 -0.87 17.13
C SER A 375 9.24 0.49 17.68
N LYS A 376 9.43 1.56 16.88
CA LYS A 376 9.01 2.93 17.17
C LYS A 376 8.66 3.67 15.87
N ALA A 377 7.79 4.66 15.94
CA ALA A 377 7.55 5.56 14.82
C ALA A 377 7.03 6.93 15.27
N VAL A 378 7.16 7.89 14.35
CA VAL A 378 6.55 9.22 14.46
C VAL A 378 5.33 9.27 13.54
N ILE A 379 4.15 9.53 14.07
CA ILE A 379 2.89 9.47 13.31
C ILE A 379 2.40 10.89 13.04
N ASP A 380 2.11 11.21 11.77
CA ASP A 380 1.38 12.43 11.41
C ASP A 380 -0.13 12.18 11.42
N LEU A 381 -0.78 12.57 12.52
CA LEU A 381 -2.24 12.49 12.68
C LEU A 381 -2.99 13.69 12.09
N LYS A 382 -2.30 14.64 11.45
CA LYS A 382 -2.96 15.73 10.74
C LYS A 382 -3.47 15.22 9.39
N LEU A 383 -4.68 14.69 9.43
CA LEU A 383 -5.37 14.18 8.25
C LEU A 383 -5.94 15.32 7.39
N PRO A 384 -6.14 15.07 6.09
CA PRO A 384 -6.90 15.97 5.25
C PRO A 384 -8.34 16.14 5.74
N ASN A 385 -8.90 17.32 5.53
CA ASN A 385 -10.33 17.57 5.69
C ASN A 385 -11.12 16.51 4.91
N GLU A 386 -12.25 16.05 5.47
CA GLU A 386 -13.13 15.02 4.89
C GLU A 386 -12.57 13.59 4.90
N THR A 387 -11.51 13.31 5.67
CA THR A 387 -11.07 11.92 5.85
C THR A 387 -12.07 11.15 6.71
N GLU A 388 -12.78 10.20 6.10
CA GLU A 388 -13.79 9.36 6.77
C GLU A 388 -13.30 7.93 7.04
N ASP A 389 -12.06 7.60 6.65
CA ASP A 389 -11.52 6.25 6.80
C ASP A 389 -10.85 6.09 8.17
N ILE A 390 -11.50 5.34 9.06
CA ILE A 390 -10.99 5.02 10.40
C ILE A 390 -9.59 4.39 10.37
N ALA A 391 -9.26 3.66 9.31
CA ALA A 391 -7.95 3.06 9.13
C ALA A 391 -6.84 4.12 9.05
N ALA A 392 -7.14 5.36 8.65
CA ALA A 392 -6.17 6.46 8.61
C ALA A 392 -5.54 6.74 9.98
N VAL A 393 -6.23 6.42 11.07
CA VAL A 393 -5.82 6.67 12.46
C VAL A 393 -5.56 5.37 13.20
N TYR A 394 -6.46 4.39 13.07
CA TYR A 394 -6.37 3.12 13.78
C TYR A 394 -5.15 2.29 13.34
N VAL A 395 -4.91 2.17 12.03
CA VAL A 395 -3.80 1.38 11.50
C VAL A 395 -2.45 1.86 12.00
N PRO A 396 -2.06 3.15 11.90
CA PRO A 396 -0.74 3.58 12.34
C PRO A 396 -0.54 3.46 13.86
N LEU A 397 -1.58 3.70 14.68
CA LEU A 397 -1.45 3.57 16.14
C LEU A 397 -1.39 2.10 16.58
N SER A 398 -2.16 1.20 15.97
CA SER A 398 -2.19 -0.22 16.33
C SER A 398 -0.94 -1.04 15.97
N ARG A 399 0.11 -0.41 15.40
CA ARG A 399 1.40 -1.06 15.09
C ARG A 399 2.34 -1.20 16.29
N PHE A 400 2.04 -0.54 17.41
CA PHE A 400 2.96 -0.43 18.55
C PHE A 400 2.46 -1.19 19.76
N GLN A 401 3.39 -1.77 20.52
CA GLN A 401 3.08 -2.52 21.73
C GLN A 401 2.77 -1.61 22.92
N ARG A 402 3.38 -0.42 22.97
CA ARG A 402 3.29 0.53 24.08
C ARG A 402 3.19 1.96 23.55
N LEU A 403 2.51 2.82 24.29
CA LEU A 403 2.35 4.23 23.90
C LEU A 403 3.70 4.98 23.85
N ILE A 404 4.67 4.60 24.68
CA ILE A 404 6.02 5.21 24.71
C ILE A 404 6.82 4.97 23.42
N ASP A 405 6.38 4.02 22.59
CA ASP A 405 6.99 3.72 21.30
C ASP A 405 6.40 4.57 20.16
N VAL A 406 5.41 5.40 20.47
CA VAL A 406 4.75 6.32 19.53
C VAL A 406 5.10 7.77 19.85
N ALA A 407 5.51 8.52 18.83
CA ALA A 407 5.55 9.97 18.86
C ALA A 407 4.53 10.54 17.87
N ILE A 408 3.92 11.68 18.20
CA ILE A 408 2.99 12.37 17.30
C ILE A 408 3.69 13.59 16.71
N LEU A 409 3.78 13.67 15.38
CA LEU A 409 4.61 14.65 14.68
C LEU A 409 4.26 16.10 15.03
N ARG A 410 2.97 16.39 15.25
CA ARG A 410 2.42 17.73 15.47
C ARG A 410 1.02 17.66 16.10
N PRO A 411 0.52 18.74 16.71
CA PRO A 411 -0.86 18.82 17.18
C PRO A 411 -1.87 18.50 16.06
N PHE A 412 -2.97 17.85 16.45
CA PHE A 412 -4.04 17.37 15.56
C PHE A 412 -5.39 17.58 16.23
N ASP A 413 -6.48 17.57 15.45
CA ASP A 413 -7.82 17.84 15.95
C ASP A 413 -8.44 16.62 16.65
N TYR A 414 -9.15 16.83 17.76
CA TYR A 414 -9.82 15.77 18.51
C TYR A 414 -10.77 14.92 17.66
N GLU A 415 -11.46 15.53 16.70
CA GLU A 415 -12.41 14.86 15.80
C GLU A 415 -11.76 13.75 14.96
N VAL A 416 -10.44 13.78 14.75
CA VAL A 416 -9.70 12.69 14.10
C VAL A 416 -9.85 11.37 14.85
N LEU A 417 -9.97 11.39 16.18
CA LEU A 417 -10.17 10.19 17.01
C LEU A 417 -11.61 9.70 17.04
N ARG A 418 -12.55 10.46 16.46
CA ARG A 418 -13.99 10.16 16.44
C ARG A 418 -14.48 9.69 15.08
N ILE A 419 -13.57 9.48 14.13
CA ILE A 419 -13.89 8.88 12.83
C ILE A 419 -14.49 7.48 13.07
N LYS A 420 -15.72 7.28 12.64
CA LYS A 420 -16.45 6.02 12.82
C LYS A 420 -16.31 5.10 11.60
N PRO A 421 -16.40 3.77 11.79
CA PRO A 421 -16.53 2.85 10.67
C PRO A 421 -17.74 3.20 9.80
N SER A 422 -17.62 3.02 8.49
CA SER A 422 -18.75 3.24 7.58
C SER A 422 -19.89 2.25 7.87
N LYS A 423 -21.14 2.62 7.51
CA LYS A 423 -22.31 1.73 7.68
C LYS A 423 -22.12 0.34 7.08
N SER A 424 -21.47 0.27 5.91
CA SER A 424 -21.17 -1.00 5.24
C SER A 424 -20.10 -1.83 5.98
N GLN A 425 -19.10 -1.20 6.59
CA GLN A 425 -18.14 -1.91 7.45
C GLN A 425 -18.84 -2.47 8.69
N VAL A 426 -19.66 -1.66 9.37
CA VAL A 426 -20.42 -2.10 10.55
C VAL A 426 -21.31 -3.30 10.21
N ALA A 427 -22.10 -3.20 9.14
CA ALA A 427 -22.97 -4.28 8.72
C ALA A 427 -22.22 -5.59 8.38
N GLU A 428 -21.03 -5.50 7.77
CA GLU A 428 -20.23 -6.69 7.49
C GLU A 428 -19.61 -7.29 8.76
N ILE A 429 -19.15 -6.46 9.70
CA ILE A 429 -18.64 -6.92 10.99
C ILE A 429 -19.76 -7.63 11.77
N GLU A 430 -20.96 -7.06 11.83
CA GLU A 430 -22.13 -7.69 12.46
C GLU A 430 -22.49 -9.02 11.79
N ARG A 431 -22.41 -9.11 10.46
CA ARG A 431 -22.62 -10.37 9.72
C ARG A 431 -21.59 -11.43 10.11
N LEU A 432 -20.31 -11.06 10.19
CA LEU A 432 -19.24 -11.97 10.59
C LEU A 432 -19.38 -12.40 12.06
N ASP A 433 -19.80 -11.50 12.95
CA ASP A 433 -20.02 -11.81 14.37
C ASP A 433 -21.16 -12.84 14.53
N LYS A 434 -22.24 -12.75 13.73
CA LYS A 434 -23.29 -13.78 13.69
C LYS A 434 -22.74 -15.14 13.23
N LEU A 435 -21.98 -15.15 12.13
CA LEU A 435 -21.35 -16.38 11.62
C LEU A 435 -20.36 -16.98 12.61
N TYR A 436 -19.66 -16.18 13.40
CA TYR A 436 -18.76 -16.64 14.46
C TYR A 436 -19.54 -17.38 15.56
N ILE A 437 -20.70 -16.87 15.97
CA ILE A 437 -21.59 -17.55 16.93
C ILE A 437 -22.07 -18.88 16.36
N ASP A 438 -22.51 -18.89 15.10
CA ASP A 438 -22.94 -20.12 14.42
C ASP A 438 -21.79 -21.14 14.30
N THR A 439 -20.56 -20.65 14.05
CA THR A 439 -19.35 -21.49 13.99
C THR A 439 -19.07 -22.13 15.35
N LYS A 440 -19.19 -21.37 16.44
CA LYS A 440 -19.06 -21.88 17.81
C LYS A 440 -20.08 -22.97 18.12
N PHE A 441 -21.32 -22.79 17.68
CA PHE A 441 -22.37 -23.78 17.89
C PHE A 441 -22.13 -25.07 17.09
N ARG A 442 -21.60 -24.96 15.86
CA ARG A 442 -21.34 -26.11 14.98
C ARG A 442 -20.11 -26.92 15.37
N PHE A 443 -19.12 -26.29 15.99
CA PHE A 443 -17.80 -26.87 16.28
C PHE A 443 -17.36 -26.62 17.74
N PRO A 444 -18.21 -26.92 18.73
CA PRO A 444 -17.99 -26.52 20.13
C PRO A 444 -16.67 -27.05 20.73
N GLU A 445 -16.21 -28.21 20.28
CA GLU A 445 -14.99 -28.87 20.74
C GLU A 445 -13.70 -28.06 20.46
N TYR A 446 -13.72 -27.12 19.52
CA TYR A 446 -12.57 -26.28 19.18
C TYR A 446 -12.57 -24.90 19.88
N PHE A 447 -13.56 -24.62 20.73
CA PHE A 447 -13.72 -23.35 21.43
C PHE A 447 -13.68 -23.47 22.96
N GLN A 448 -13.33 -24.66 23.48
CA GLN A 448 -13.20 -24.92 24.92
C GLN A 448 -11.90 -24.37 25.50
#